data_AF-A0A945CPN0-F1
#
_entry.id   AF-A0A945CPN0-F1
#
_cell.length_a   1.000
_cell.length_b   1.000
_cell.length_c   1.000
_cell.angle_alpha   90.00
_cell.angle_beta   90.00
_cell.angle_gamma   90.00
#
_symmetry.space_group_name_H-M   'P 1'
#
loop_
_entity.id
_entity.type
_entity.pdbx_description
1 polymer ?
#
loop_
_entity_poly.entity_id
_entity_poly.type
_entity_poly.pdbx_seq_one_letter_code
_entity_poly.pdbx_strand_id
1 'polypeptide(L)'
;TTDPGSSGDYQIAFTWRWNGGNGLYVMEADGSEPMGVVNFKMGAVFDLAWSPVGATLAFSAWVDDNTDIFLIDDGDFRMRRLTEDRKVDSSPTWSPDGQWLAFTSSRSEDYEIYAMRSDGSDLQQLTDSPGFDWCGSWSPDGEWIAFMSDRDGAGDEDGKGYEIYAMRSDGSDVRRLTENDAVDSSPDWSPDGEWIVFSSDRDGGYEIYVMRADGSDVRQLTDSDALDSGPDWSPDGKWIAYSSGPESGDSDIYVIPAAGGEPVQLTDFEGSAALPSWSPEGMNGFRNEPETTSFFAAAEIEREVRDMLGKSNFEELDEVDLLGVKRLSLGTRGIADLGGVEALRNLEELRLDNYAPLKKEADGRWMIDSSSSWAPVEQWNRVRDISPLAGLTRLKTLEFYLNPVEDLSPLANLTQLARLSFYSDYIRDISLLVGLSRLQRLSLGGWEIDDLSPLAGMSRLIMLTVRGTQVRDLSPLTGLGKVSILDLSYNQIEDVSSLSLLSGLVRLSLYGNQIRDISPLLGLPNITEVGLTDNPLSEEARQTDIPALRQRGIRVVY
;
A
#
# COMPACT_ATOMS: atom_id res chain seq x y z
N THR A 1 -6.11 20.35 30.40
CA THR A 1 -6.19 19.94 28.99
C THR A 1 -5.82 18.48 28.95
N THR A 2 -6.80 17.62 29.22
CA THR A 2 -6.64 16.19 28.98
C THR A 2 -6.55 16.01 27.48
N ASP A 3 -5.51 15.35 27.03
CA ASP A 3 -5.29 14.98 25.63
C ASP A 3 -6.27 13.83 25.31
N PRO A 4 -7.00 13.84 24.18
CA PRO A 4 -7.85 12.70 23.78
C PRO A 4 -7.08 11.37 23.77
N GLY A 5 -5.77 11.37 23.48
CA GLY A 5 -4.91 10.18 23.55
C GLY A 5 -4.44 9.76 24.96
N SER A 6 -4.79 10.51 26.02
CA SER A 6 -4.38 10.21 27.40
C SER A 6 -5.36 9.33 28.18
N SER A 7 -6.52 9.03 27.59
CA SER A 7 -7.55 8.16 28.15
C SER A 7 -7.59 6.88 27.32
N GLY A 8 -7.07 5.77 27.86
CA GLY A 8 -7.25 4.41 27.29
C GLY A 8 -6.60 4.15 25.93
N ASP A 9 -6.39 2.87 25.61
CA ASP A 9 -6.10 2.43 24.25
C ASP A 9 -7.45 2.37 23.50
N TYR A 10 -7.89 3.48 22.91
CA TYR A 10 -9.07 3.54 22.04
C TYR A 10 -8.67 3.85 20.60
N GLN A 11 -9.46 3.32 19.67
CA GLN A 11 -9.44 3.65 18.27
C GLN A 11 -10.76 4.30 17.85
N ILE A 12 -10.73 5.01 16.72
CA ILE A 12 -11.91 5.60 16.07
C ILE A 12 -12.00 5.02 14.66
N ALA A 13 -13.10 4.34 14.36
CA ALA A 13 -13.45 3.95 13.01
C ALA A 13 -14.17 5.10 12.31
N PHE A 14 -13.94 5.28 11.01
CA PHE A 14 -14.58 6.32 10.22
C PHE A 14 -14.64 5.92 8.75
N THR A 15 -15.53 6.56 7.99
CA THR A 15 -15.53 6.46 6.53
C THR A 15 -14.61 7.51 5.93
N TRP A 16 -13.93 7.18 4.83
CA TRP A 16 -13.18 8.17 4.04
C TRP A 16 -13.45 8.03 2.55
N ARG A 17 -13.75 9.16 1.92
CA ARG A 17 -14.08 9.26 0.50
C ARG A 17 -13.11 10.18 -0.24
N TRP A 18 -12.37 9.61 -1.19
CA TRP A 18 -11.41 10.36 -2.01
C TRP A 18 -11.30 9.78 -3.43
N ASN A 19 -11.21 10.64 -4.45
CA ASN A 19 -11.00 10.28 -5.86
C ASN A 19 -11.94 9.17 -6.42
N GLY A 20 -13.20 9.16 -5.98
CA GLY A 20 -14.21 8.18 -6.41
C GLY A 20 -14.14 6.83 -5.70
N GLY A 21 -13.20 6.64 -4.77
CA GLY A 21 -13.20 5.54 -3.79
C GLY A 21 -13.89 5.96 -2.49
N ASN A 22 -14.47 4.98 -1.81
CA ASN A 22 -15.01 5.09 -0.45
C ASN A 22 -14.57 3.85 0.34
N GLY A 23 -14.11 4.04 1.57
CA GLY A 23 -13.61 2.96 2.40
C GLY A 23 -13.83 3.19 3.89
N LEU A 24 -13.66 2.10 4.63
CA LEU A 24 -13.66 2.07 6.10
C LEU A 24 -12.21 2.21 6.58
N TYR A 25 -11.99 3.11 7.53
CA TYR A 25 -10.70 3.43 8.11
C TYR A 25 -10.78 3.38 9.63
N VAL A 26 -9.65 3.15 10.27
CA VAL A 26 -9.49 3.20 11.72
C VAL A 26 -8.24 4.01 12.02
N MET A 27 -8.27 4.82 13.08
CA MET A 27 -7.11 5.55 13.61
C MET A 27 -7.08 5.43 15.13
N GLU A 28 -5.95 5.72 15.75
CA GLU A 28 -5.87 5.87 17.20
C GLU A 28 -6.68 7.12 17.65
N ALA A 29 -7.14 7.13 18.89
CA ALA A 29 -8.01 8.19 19.42
C ALA A 29 -7.41 9.61 19.40
N ASP A 30 -6.09 9.73 19.26
CA ASP A 30 -5.39 11.01 19.09
C ASP A 30 -5.25 11.45 17.63
N GLY A 31 -5.84 10.69 16.69
CA GLY A 31 -5.77 10.92 15.25
C GLY A 31 -4.54 10.31 14.58
N SER A 32 -3.66 9.63 15.33
CA SER A 32 -2.46 9.01 14.78
C SER A 32 -2.75 7.67 14.09
N GLU A 33 -1.80 7.24 13.26
CA GLU A 33 -1.79 5.93 12.59
C GLU A 33 -3.07 5.56 11.80
N PRO A 34 -3.65 6.45 10.96
CA PRO A 34 -4.81 6.09 10.17
C PRO A 34 -4.52 4.92 9.22
N MET A 35 -5.39 3.93 9.24
CA MET A 35 -5.27 2.66 8.52
C MET A 35 -6.56 2.36 7.77
N GLY A 36 -6.45 1.97 6.49
CA GLY A 36 -7.59 1.49 5.72
C GLY A 36 -7.94 0.04 6.06
N VAL A 37 -9.19 -0.21 6.48
CA VAL A 37 -9.75 -1.52 6.81
C VAL A 37 -10.40 -2.16 5.59
N VAL A 38 -11.21 -1.41 4.83
CA VAL A 38 -11.84 -1.88 3.57
C VAL A 38 -11.85 -0.75 2.53
N ASN A 39 -11.52 -1.05 1.27
CA ASN A 39 -11.63 -0.08 0.17
C ASN A 39 -12.54 -0.61 -0.95
N PHE A 40 -13.68 0.05 -1.17
CA PHE A 40 -14.62 -0.33 -2.23
C PHE A 40 -14.31 0.44 -3.51
N LYS A 41 -13.77 -0.26 -4.52
CA LYS A 41 -13.46 0.34 -5.84
C LYS A 41 -14.70 0.76 -6.65
N MET A 42 -15.90 0.27 -6.33
CA MET A 42 -17.15 0.56 -7.07
C MET A 42 -18.41 0.61 -6.19
N GLY A 43 -18.28 0.70 -4.87
CA GLY A 43 -19.39 0.75 -3.91
C GLY A 43 -19.13 1.80 -2.83
N ALA A 44 -20.17 2.21 -2.10
CA ALA A 44 -20.07 3.16 -1.00
C ALA A 44 -20.35 2.46 0.33
N VAL A 45 -19.54 2.79 1.34
CA VAL A 45 -19.82 2.54 2.76
C VAL A 45 -20.56 3.76 3.28
N PHE A 46 -21.65 3.56 4.02
CA PHE A 46 -22.51 4.67 4.45
C PHE A 46 -22.60 4.82 5.95
N ASP A 47 -22.65 3.75 6.73
CA ASP A 47 -22.76 3.80 8.18
C ASP A 47 -21.88 2.72 8.80
N LEU A 48 -21.43 2.94 10.04
CA LEU A 48 -20.64 1.97 10.78
C LEU A 48 -20.93 2.07 12.29
N ALA A 49 -20.76 0.95 12.99
CA ALA A 49 -20.84 0.87 14.44
C ALA A 49 -19.88 -0.18 14.97
N TRP A 50 -19.05 0.21 15.94
CA TRP A 50 -18.17 -0.70 16.65
C TRP A 50 -18.96 -1.56 17.64
N SER A 51 -18.65 -2.86 17.69
CA SER A 51 -19.24 -3.75 18.69
C SER A 51 -18.73 -3.40 20.10
N PRO A 52 -19.61 -3.36 21.12
CA PRO A 52 -19.22 -3.00 22.48
C PRO A 52 -18.50 -4.12 23.24
N VAL A 53 -18.53 -5.36 22.75
CA VAL A 53 -18.00 -6.56 23.45
C VAL A 53 -17.01 -7.39 22.63
N GLY A 54 -16.65 -6.92 21.43
CA GLY A 54 -15.75 -7.62 20.52
C GLY A 54 -15.12 -6.66 19.53
N ALA A 55 -14.05 -7.09 18.89
CA ALA A 55 -13.35 -6.28 17.90
C ALA A 55 -13.94 -6.48 16.50
N THR A 56 -15.25 -6.27 16.42
CA THR A 56 -16.05 -6.40 15.21
C THR A 56 -16.66 -5.04 14.86
N LEU A 57 -16.54 -4.63 13.61
CA LEU A 57 -17.25 -3.48 13.06
C LEU A 57 -18.46 -3.98 12.25
N ALA A 58 -19.64 -3.44 12.54
CA ALA A 58 -20.77 -3.53 11.65
C ALA A 58 -20.78 -2.31 10.72
N PHE A 59 -21.10 -2.49 9.45
CA PHE A 59 -21.21 -1.37 8.52
C PHE A 59 -22.20 -1.67 7.39
N SER A 60 -22.74 -0.62 6.79
CA SER A 60 -23.62 -0.72 5.63
C SER A 60 -22.80 -0.47 4.35
N ALA A 61 -22.97 -1.32 3.33
CA ALA A 61 -22.27 -1.18 2.06
C ALA A 61 -23.13 -1.51 0.85
N TRP A 62 -22.92 -0.76 -0.24
CA TRP A 62 -23.63 -1.00 -1.50
C TRP A 62 -23.16 -2.28 -2.19
N VAL A 63 -24.07 -3.23 -2.39
CA VAL A 63 -23.85 -4.51 -3.07
C VAL A 63 -25.11 -4.88 -3.86
N ASP A 64 -24.99 -5.53 -5.02
CA ASP A 64 -26.14 -6.06 -5.79
C ASP A 64 -27.32 -5.08 -6.05
N ASP A 65 -27.00 -3.79 -6.28
CA ASP A 65 -27.96 -2.69 -6.52
C ASP A 65 -28.80 -2.24 -5.29
N ASN A 66 -28.39 -2.64 -4.08
CA ASN A 66 -28.95 -2.17 -2.80
C ASN A 66 -27.84 -1.98 -1.74
N THR A 67 -28.21 -1.65 -0.51
CA THR A 67 -27.28 -1.60 0.64
C THR A 67 -27.61 -2.76 1.57
N ASP A 68 -26.58 -3.44 2.06
CA ASP A 68 -26.68 -4.49 3.07
C ASP A 68 -25.74 -4.24 4.24
N ILE A 69 -26.03 -4.93 5.35
CA ILE A 69 -25.20 -4.92 6.55
C ILE A 69 -24.11 -5.98 6.44
N PHE A 70 -22.89 -5.58 6.75
CA PHE A 70 -21.70 -6.41 6.80
C PHE A 70 -21.06 -6.32 8.17
N LEU A 71 -20.37 -7.39 8.56
CA LEU A 71 -19.48 -7.41 9.70
C LEU A 71 -18.04 -7.61 9.23
N ILE A 72 -17.08 -7.02 9.94
CA ILE A 72 -15.66 -7.29 9.79
C ILE A 72 -14.99 -7.40 11.15
N ASP A 73 -14.18 -8.45 11.32
CA ASP A 73 -13.42 -8.72 12.54
C ASP A 73 -11.97 -8.22 12.40
N ASP A 74 -11.37 -7.76 13.50
CA ASP A 74 -10.03 -7.15 13.60
C ASP A 74 -8.85 -8.08 13.27
N GLY A 75 -9.02 -9.40 13.43
CA GLY A 75 -7.93 -10.37 13.30
C GLY A 75 -7.65 -10.87 11.88
N ASP A 76 -8.69 -11.35 11.17
CA ASP A 76 -8.56 -11.88 9.81
C ASP A 76 -9.19 -10.99 8.74
N PHE A 77 -9.74 -9.83 9.14
CA PHE A 77 -10.39 -8.86 8.28
C PHE A 77 -11.44 -9.48 7.36
N ARG A 78 -12.03 -10.60 7.78
CA ARG A 78 -13.04 -11.29 6.98
C ARG A 78 -14.34 -10.52 7.03
N MET A 79 -14.71 -9.99 5.87
CA MET A 79 -16.02 -9.40 5.66
C MET A 79 -17.09 -10.49 5.55
N ARG A 80 -18.11 -10.42 6.39
CA ARG A 80 -19.30 -11.29 6.37
C ARG A 80 -20.53 -10.45 6.06
N ARG A 81 -21.18 -10.70 4.92
CA ARG A 81 -22.51 -10.15 4.63
C ARG A 81 -23.53 -10.77 5.59
N LEU A 82 -24.32 -9.94 6.26
CA LEU A 82 -25.29 -10.35 7.27
C LEU A 82 -26.73 -10.27 6.77
N THR A 83 -27.02 -9.35 5.84
CA THR A 83 -28.32 -9.22 5.17
C THR A 83 -28.21 -9.43 3.66
N GLU A 84 -29.26 -9.97 3.05
CA GLU A 84 -29.32 -10.26 1.59
C GLU A 84 -30.71 -9.90 0.99
N ASP A 85 -31.49 -9.06 1.68
CA ASP A 85 -32.76 -8.62 1.11
C ASP A 85 -32.47 -7.75 -0.14
N ARG A 86 -33.44 -7.60 -1.05
CA ARG A 86 -33.28 -6.72 -2.22
C ARG A 86 -33.55 -5.25 -1.91
N LYS A 87 -33.88 -4.97 -0.65
CA LYS A 87 -34.20 -3.65 -0.12
C LYS A 87 -32.98 -3.07 0.57
N VAL A 88 -33.04 -1.79 0.89
CA VAL A 88 -31.95 -1.09 1.58
C VAL A 88 -31.98 -1.48 3.05
N ASP A 89 -30.84 -1.97 3.55
CA ASP A 89 -30.52 -2.12 4.97
C ASP A 89 -29.33 -1.20 5.32
N SER A 90 -29.46 -0.37 6.36
CA SER A 90 -28.46 0.66 6.72
C SER A 90 -28.43 0.95 8.23
N SER A 91 -27.51 1.83 8.65
CA SER A 91 -27.42 2.35 10.03
C SER A 91 -27.42 1.25 11.11
N PRO A 92 -26.48 0.27 11.07
CA PRO A 92 -26.42 -0.78 12.06
C PRO A 92 -25.96 -0.24 13.42
N THR A 93 -26.50 -0.77 14.52
CA THR A 93 -26.09 -0.46 15.89
C THR A 93 -26.21 -1.69 16.78
N TRP A 94 -25.30 -1.82 17.74
CA TRP A 94 -25.17 -3.01 18.57
C TRP A 94 -25.89 -2.85 19.91
N SER A 95 -26.51 -3.92 20.39
CA SER A 95 -26.87 -4.00 21.81
C SER A 95 -25.60 -4.00 22.67
N PRO A 96 -25.65 -3.49 23.91
CA PRO A 96 -24.47 -3.39 24.79
C PRO A 96 -23.79 -4.73 25.11
N ASP A 97 -24.54 -5.83 24.99
CA ASP A 97 -24.03 -7.19 25.18
C ASP A 97 -23.52 -7.86 23.88
N GLY A 98 -23.58 -7.14 22.74
CA GLY A 98 -23.19 -7.60 21.40
C GLY A 98 -24.02 -8.75 20.83
N GLN A 99 -25.15 -9.10 21.45
CA GLN A 99 -25.96 -10.23 20.99
C GLN A 99 -26.96 -9.86 19.90
N TRP A 100 -27.33 -8.58 19.82
CA TRP A 100 -28.29 -8.05 18.87
C TRP A 100 -27.66 -6.93 18.05
N LEU A 101 -28.14 -6.84 16.81
CA LEU A 101 -27.89 -5.74 15.91
C LEU A 101 -29.24 -5.16 15.51
N ALA A 102 -29.48 -3.88 15.81
CA ALA A 102 -30.59 -3.13 15.24
C ALA A 102 -30.12 -2.37 14.00
N PHE A 103 -30.99 -2.18 13.03
CA PHE A 103 -30.66 -1.53 11.76
C PHE A 103 -31.94 -1.02 11.08
N THR A 104 -31.78 -0.06 10.18
CA THR A 104 -32.87 0.49 9.38
C THR A 104 -33.08 -0.37 8.14
N SER A 105 -34.33 -0.67 7.77
CA SER A 105 -34.65 -1.43 6.56
C SER A 105 -35.86 -0.89 5.82
N SER A 106 -35.80 -0.91 4.48
CA SER A 106 -36.92 -0.54 3.59
C SER A 106 -37.78 -1.74 3.12
N ARG A 107 -37.73 -2.85 3.86
CA ARG A 107 -38.45 -4.08 3.49
C ARG A 107 -39.96 -4.02 3.71
N SER A 108 -40.45 -3.05 4.47
CA SER A 108 -41.87 -2.82 4.80
C SER A 108 -42.56 -1.72 3.97
N GLU A 109 -41.98 -1.34 2.81
CA GLU A 109 -42.44 -0.26 1.90
C GLU A 109 -41.92 1.14 2.27
N ASP A 110 -41.79 1.44 3.56
CA ASP A 110 -41.08 2.57 4.17
C ASP A 110 -39.84 2.09 4.96
N TYR A 111 -39.07 3.05 5.52
CA TYR A 111 -37.91 2.75 6.35
C TYR A 111 -38.34 2.50 7.79
N GLU A 112 -38.07 1.30 8.28
CA GLU A 112 -38.43 0.85 9.61
C GLU A 112 -37.22 0.24 10.33
N ILE A 113 -37.26 0.19 11.66
CA ILE A 113 -36.20 -0.39 12.48
C ILE A 113 -36.46 -1.88 12.66
N TYR A 114 -35.45 -2.67 12.34
CA TYR A 114 -35.41 -4.10 12.57
C TYR A 114 -34.29 -4.44 13.55
N ALA A 115 -34.44 -5.56 14.26
CA ALA A 115 -33.37 -6.13 15.06
C ALA A 115 -33.20 -7.62 14.74
N MET A 116 -31.96 -8.09 14.78
CA MET A 116 -31.62 -9.49 14.60
C MET A 116 -30.48 -9.88 15.55
N ARG A 117 -30.28 -11.18 15.73
CA ARG A 117 -29.08 -11.68 16.41
C ARG A 117 -27.84 -11.34 15.60
N SER A 118 -26.71 -11.19 16.28
CA SER A 118 -25.42 -10.88 15.64
C SER A 118 -24.92 -11.97 14.68
N ASP A 119 -25.49 -13.18 14.73
CA ASP A 119 -25.25 -14.24 13.75
C ASP A 119 -26.14 -14.15 12.49
N GLY A 120 -27.13 -13.25 12.47
CA GLY A 120 -28.10 -13.01 11.40
C GLY A 120 -29.45 -13.70 11.62
N SER A 121 -29.62 -14.42 12.72
CA SER A 121 -30.87 -15.12 13.05
C SER A 121 -31.88 -14.24 13.81
N ASP A 122 -33.08 -14.79 14.06
CA ASP A 122 -34.17 -14.15 14.85
C ASP A 122 -34.51 -12.71 14.46
N LEU A 123 -34.56 -12.43 13.16
CA LEU A 123 -34.97 -11.13 12.62
C LEU A 123 -36.39 -10.73 13.06
N GLN A 124 -36.52 -9.50 13.57
CA GLN A 124 -37.73 -8.91 14.10
C GLN A 124 -37.88 -7.46 13.61
N GLN A 125 -39.11 -7.05 13.33
CA GLN A 125 -39.47 -5.65 13.08
C GLN A 125 -39.81 -5.01 14.43
N LEU A 126 -39.18 -3.87 14.75
CA LEU A 126 -39.40 -3.14 16.00
C LEU A 126 -40.38 -1.96 15.84
N THR A 127 -40.41 -1.34 14.66
CA THR A 127 -41.30 -0.22 14.35
C THR A 127 -42.18 -0.53 13.13
N ASP A 128 -43.40 -0.01 13.16
CA ASP A 128 -44.41 -0.12 12.09
C ASP A 128 -45.32 1.12 12.22
N SER A 129 -44.86 2.24 11.67
CA SER A 129 -45.54 3.52 11.80
C SER A 129 -45.43 4.37 10.53
N PRO A 130 -46.46 5.17 10.18
CA PRO A 130 -46.38 6.05 9.02
C PRO A 130 -45.20 7.01 9.16
N GLY A 131 -44.27 6.98 8.23
CA GLY A 131 -43.06 7.80 8.25
C GLY A 131 -41.83 6.97 7.97
N PHE A 132 -40.66 7.53 8.22
CA PHE A 132 -39.38 6.89 8.10
C PHE A 132 -38.68 6.90 9.46
N ASP A 133 -38.34 5.71 9.93
CA ASP A 133 -37.61 5.50 11.18
C ASP A 133 -36.18 5.06 10.84
N TRP A 134 -35.19 5.88 11.23
CA TRP A 134 -33.77 5.53 11.13
C TRP A 134 -33.20 5.22 12.50
N CYS A 135 -32.61 4.03 12.62
CA CYS A 135 -32.00 3.54 13.84
C CYS A 135 -30.82 4.42 14.26
N GLY A 136 -30.75 4.75 15.56
CA GLY A 136 -29.64 5.47 16.18
C GLY A 136 -28.81 4.53 17.06
N SER A 137 -29.04 4.58 18.37
CA SER A 137 -28.18 3.95 19.36
C SER A 137 -28.95 3.23 20.47
N TRP A 138 -28.39 2.14 20.99
CA TRP A 138 -28.90 1.44 22.17
C TRP A 138 -28.48 2.15 23.45
N SER A 139 -29.36 2.17 24.45
CA SER A 139 -28.95 2.57 25.79
C SER A 139 -27.95 1.56 26.38
N PRO A 140 -27.01 2.00 27.25
CA PRO A 140 -25.96 1.13 27.79
C PRO A 140 -26.48 -0.02 28.68
N ASP A 141 -27.73 0.07 29.15
CA ASP A 141 -28.42 -1.00 29.87
C ASP A 141 -29.15 -2.01 28.95
N GLY A 142 -29.24 -1.71 27.65
CA GLY A 142 -29.90 -2.53 26.63
C GLY A 142 -31.43 -2.47 26.68
N GLU A 143 -32.01 -1.59 27.50
CA GLU A 143 -33.46 -1.50 27.66
C GLU A 143 -34.15 -0.60 26.62
N TRP A 144 -33.42 0.32 26.01
CA TRP A 144 -33.93 1.34 25.10
C TRP A 144 -33.11 1.44 23.82
N ILE A 145 -33.76 1.95 22.77
CA ILE A 145 -33.14 2.35 21.51
C ILE A 145 -33.60 3.77 21.21
N ALA A 146 -32.65 4.70 21.03
CA ALA A 146 -32.91 6.02 20.49
C ALA A 146 -32.82 5.99 18.96
N PHE A 147 -33.70 6.73 18.30
CA PHE A 147 -33.82 6.73 16.84
C PHE A 147 -34.42 8.05 16.37
N MET A 148 -34.26 8.36 15.07
CA MET A 148 -34.87 9.54 14.45
C MET A 148 -36.10 9.15 13.64
N SER A 149 -37.14 9.99 13.64
CA SER A 149 -38.40 9.71 12.97
C SER A 149 -39.17 10.96 12.58
N ASP A 150 -39.85 10.94 11.43
CA ASP A 150 -40.80 11.96 10.99
C ASP A 150 -42.27 11.54 11.23
N ARG A 151 -42.54 10.49 12.03
CA ARG A 151 -43.86 9.89 12.22
C ARG A 151 -45.00 10.85 12.60
N ASP A 152 -44.68 11.95 13.28
CA ASP A 152 -45.64 12.97 13.73
C ASP A 152 -45.83 14.12 12.72
N GLY A 153 -45.16 14.04 11.57
CA GLY A 153 -45.20 15.00 10.45
C GLY A 153 -45.23 14.35 9.05
N ALA A 154 -45.22 13.02 8.96
CA ALA A 154 -45.23 12.27 7.71
C ALA A 154 -46.46 12.62 6.85
N GLY A 155 -46.21 13.36 5.76
CA GLY A 155 -47.26 13.81 4.83
C GLY A 155 -47.88 15.18 5.13
N ASP A 156 -47.39 15.93 6.12
CA ASP A 156 -47.80 17.31 6.36
C ASP A 156 -47.21 18.27 5.30
N GLU A 157 -48.04 19.15 4.72
CA GLU A 157 -47.59 20.20 3.77
C GLU A 157 -46.65 21.23 4.43
N ASP A 158 -46.64 21.28 5.77
CA ASP A 158 -45.83 22.19 6.59
C ASP A 158 -44.38 21.69 6.78
N GLY A 159 -44.05 20.45 6.36
CA GLY A 159 -42.68 19.96 6.28
C GLY A 159 -41.94 19.85 7.62
N LYS A 160 -42.59 19.31 8.66
CA LYS A 160 -41.92 19.05 9.94
C LYS A 160 -40.69 18.16 9.74
N GLY A 161 -39.57 18.55 10.35
CA GLY A 161 -38.32 17.80 10.31
C GLY A 161 -38.35 16.49 11.11
N TYR A 162 -37.24 15.77 11.08
CA TYR A 162 -37.06 14.56 11.90
C TYR A 162 -36.85 14.92 13.36
N GLU A 163 -37.35 14.08 14.25
CA GLU A 163 -37.25 14.27 15.70
C GLU A 163 -36.64 13.02 16.33
N ILE A 164 -36.03 13.18 17.51
CA ILE A 164 -35.48 12.07 18.29
C ILE A 164 -36.59 11.43 19.12
N TYR A 165 -36.68 10.12 19.02
CA TYR A 165 -37.54 9.26 19.83
C TYR A 165 -36.69 8.23 20.56
N ALA A 166 -37.28 7.62 21.59
CA ALA A 166 -36.77 6.43 22.23
C ALA A 166 -37.89 5.39 22.37
N MET A 167 -37.56 4.12 22.18
CA MET A 167 -38.45 2.98 22.39
C MET A 167 -37.77 1.93 23.24
N ARG A 168 -38.54 1.04 23.85
CA ARG A 168 -37.98 -0.17 24.47
C ARG A 168 -37.34 -1.04 23.40
N SER A 169 -36.32 -1.82 23.79
CA SER A 169 -35.61 -2.71 22.85
C SER A 169 -36.49 -3.81 22.23
N ASP A 170 -37.71 -4.01 22.72
CA ASP A 170 -38.74 -4.87 22.12
C ASP A 170 -39.73 -4.13 21.18
N GLY A 171 -39.48 -2.84 20.90
CA GLY A 171 -40.32 -1.97 20.06
C GLY A 171 -41.48 -1.28 20.79
N SER A 172 -41.69 -1.56 22.09
CA SER A 172 -42.80 -0.98 22.86
C SER A 172 -42.46 0.40 23.48
N ASP A 173 -43.48 1.07 24.05
CA ASP A 173 -43.32 2.32 24.84
C ASP A 173 -42.50 3.40 24.12
N VAL A 174 -42.89 3.69 22.87
CA VAL A 174 -42.26 4.76 22.06
C VAL A 174 -42.56 6.13 22.66
N ARG A 175 -41.53 6.96 22.80
CA ARG A 175 -41.57 8.30 23.37
C ARG A 175 -40.83 9.29 22.49
N ARG A 176 -41.44 10.43 22.23
CA ARG A 176 -40.80 11.57 21.58
C ARG A 176 -39.95 12.33 22.60
N LEU A 177 -38.71 12.64 22.25
CA LEU A 177 -37.75 13.35 23.12
C LEU A 177 -37.53 14.80 22.70
N THR A 178 -37.63 15.09 21.40
CA THR A 178 -37.51 16.46 20.86
C THR A 178 -38.80 16.89 20.16
N GLU A 179 -39.14 18.18 20.26
CA GLU A 179 -40.32 18.76 19.60
C GLU A 179 -40.03 20.20 19.16
N ASN A 180 -39.71 20.37 17.87
CA ASN A 180 -39.34 21.63 17.27
C ASN A 180 -39.50 21.60 15.72
N ASP A 181 -39.16 22.72 15.05
CA ASP A 181 -39.31 22.84 13.59
C ASP A 181 -38.03 22.44 12.83
N ALA A 182 -36.98 21.99 13.54
CA ALA A 182 -35.69 21.62 12.98
C ALA A 182 -35.61 20.11 12.67
N VAL A 183 -34.52 19.70 12.03
CA VAL A 183 -34.14 18.29 11.85
C VAL A 183 -33.19 17.88 12.97
N ASP A 184 -33.66 17.04 13.87
CA ASP A 184 -32.85 16.36 14.87
C ASP A 184 -32.52 14.94 14.40
N SER A 185 -31.24 14.58 14.37
CA SER A 185 -30.77 13.32 13.77
C SER A 185 -29.58 12.70 14.50
N SER A 186 -29.26 11.45 14.16
CA SER A 186 -28.09 10.71 14.64
C SER A 186 -27.92 10.69 16.17
N PRO A 187 -28.94 10.23 16.94
CA PRO A 187 -28.84 10.21 18.39
C PRO A 187 -27.91 9.10 18.89
N ASP A 188 -27.05 9.42 19.86
CA ASP A 188 -26.19 8.46 20.55
C ASP A 188 -26.26 8.59 22.07
N TRP A 189 -26.36 7.45 22.77
CA TRP A 189 -26.48 7.40 24.22
C TRP A 189 -25.11 7.54 24.90
N SER A 190 -25.05 8.31 25.98
CA SER A 190 -23.85 8.34 26.81
C SER A 190 -23.62 6.97 27.47
N PRO A 191 -22.36 6.58 27.75
CA PRO A 191 -22.05 5.29 28.37
C PRO A 191 -22.65 5.09 29.77
N ASP A 192 -23.00 6.18 30.45
CA ASP A 192 -23.68 6.16 31.75
C ASP A 192 -25.22 6.15 31.65
N GLY A 193 -25.77 6.31 30.44
CA GLY A 193 -27.20 6.31 30.15
C GLY A 193 -27.93 7.57 30.61
N GLU A 194 -27.23 8.61 31.05
CA GLU A 194 -27.86 9.84 31.55
C GLU A 194 -28.17 10.88 30.45
N TRP A 195 -27.48 10.79 29.32
CA TRP A 195 -27.50 11.78 28.25
C TRP A 195 -27.64 11.14 26.87
N ILE A 196 -28.12 11.94 25.92
CA ILE A 196 -28.15 11.63 24.49
C ILE A 196 -27.50 12.80 23.76
N VAL A 197 -26.51 12.52 22.92
CA VAL A 197 -25.97 13.48 21.95
C VAL A 197 -26.68 13.31 20.62
N PHE A 198 -26.87 14.39 19.86
CA PHE A 198 -27.52 14.36 18.55
C PHE A 198 -27.13 15.58 17.71
N SER A 199 -27.39 15.53 16.40
CA SER A 199 -27.19 16.66 15.48
C SER A 199 -28.49 17.42 15.26
N SER A 200 -28.43 18.75 15.20
CA SER A 200 -29.62 19.58 14.93
C SER A 200 -29.29 20.81 14.10
N ASP A 201 -30.17 21.16 13.16
CA ASP A 201 -30.08 22.40 12.36
C ASP A 201 -30.91 23.57 12.91
N ARG A 202 -31.38 23.47 14.17
CA ARG A 202 -32.30 24.43 14.81
C ARG A 202 -31.82 25.88 14.85
N ASP A 203 -30.50 26.11 14.77
CA ASP A 203 -29.87 27.42 14.80
C ASP A 203 -29.22 27.80 13.46
N GLY A 204 -29.56 27.10 12.38
CA GLY A 204 -29.22 27.43 10.99
C GLY A 204 -28.46 26.32 10.26
N GLY A 205 -27.24 26.03 10.71
CA GLY A 205 -26.44 24.89 10.27
C GLY A 205 -26.56 23.72 11.25
N TYR A 206 -26.16 22.52 10.82
CA TYR A 206 -26.09 21.37 11.72
C TYR A 206 -25.02 21.60 12.79
N GLU A 207 -25.44 21.45 14.05
CA GLU A 207 -24.58 21.56 15.23
C GLU A 207 -24.81 20.34 16.14
N ILE A 208 -23.86 20.06 17.02
CA ILE A 208 -23.94 18.98 18.01
C ILE A 208 -24.62 19.49 19.28
N TYR A 209 -25.66 18.79 19.71
CA TYR A 209 -26.41 19.04 20.92
C TYR A 209 -26.37 17.83 21.85
N VAL A 210 -26.58 18.08 23.14
CA VAL A 210 -26.82 17.06 24.15
C VAL A 210 -28.11 17.35 24.91
N MET A 211 -28.80 16.30 25.33
CA MET A 211 -29.97 16.37 26.21
C MET A 211 -29.93 15.25 27.23
N ARG A 212 -30.70 15.39 28.31
CA ARG A 212 -30.95 14.26 29.21
C ARG A 212 -31.70 13.16 28.48
N ALA A 213 -31.50 11.92 28.93
CA ALA A 213 -32.20 10.74 28.41
C ALA A 213 -33.73 10.85 28.39
N ASP A 214 -34.32 11.74 29.20
CA ASP A 214 -35.76 12.01 29.24
C ASP A 214 -36.22 13.14 28.30
N GLY A 215 -35.31 13.69 27.47
CA GLY A 215 -35.56 14.81 26.55
C GLY A 215 -35.38 16.20 27.16
N SER A 216 -35.07 16.30 28.46
CA SER A 216 -34.90 17.60 29.13
C SER A 216 -33.47 18.16 29.02
N ASP A 217 -33.26 19.42 29.43
CA ASP A 217 -31.93 20.02 29.59
C ASP A 217 -31.06 19.98 28.31
N VAL A 218 -31.67 20.38 27.19
CA VAL A 218 -31.01 20.45 25.88
C VAL A 218 -29.97 21.57 25.86
N ARG A 219 -28.77 21.27 25.36
CA ARG A 219 -27.62 22.19 25.29
C ARG A 219 -26.85 22.00 23.99
N GLN A 220 -26.42 23.11 23.40
CA GLN A 220 -25.52 23.13 22.26
C GLN A 220 -24.07 22.90 22.72
N LEU A 221 -23.31 22.10 21.98
CA LEU A 221 -21.88 21.84 22.23
C LEU A 221 -20.96 22.52 21.21
N THR A 222 -21.39 22.60 19.94
CA THR A 222 -20.63 23.23 18.86
C THR A 222 -21.37 24.46 18.32
N ASP A 223 -20.63 25.47 17.87
CA ASP A 223 -21.17 26.71 17.31
C ASP A 223 -20.15 27.26 16.30
N SER A 224 -20.32 26.91 15.02
CA SER A 224 -19.39 27.27 13.96
C SER A 224 -20.07 27.46 12.60
N ASP A 225 -19.33 27.96 11.60
CA ASP A 225 -19.83 28.03 10.22
C ASP A 225 -19.78 26.65 9.50
N ALA A 226 -19.25 25.61 10.15
CA ALA A 226 -19.20 24.25 9.62
C ALA A 226 -20.52 23.51 9.91
N LEU A 227 -20.76 22.42 9.18
CA LEU A 227 -21.87 21.50 9.41
C LEU A 227 -21.38 20.32 10.24
N ASP A 228 -21.78 20.28 11.50
CA ASP A 228 -21.35 19.28 12.47
C ASP A 228 -22.39 18.17 12.59
N SER A 229 -21.98 16.93 12.30
CA SER A 229 -22.91 15.79 12.19
C SER A 229 -22.34 14.45 12.64
N GLY A 230 -23.23 13.50 12.92
CA GLY A 230 -22.89 12.11 13.28
C GLY A 230 -22.05 12.02 14.57
N PRO A 231 -22.56 12.50 15.71
CA PRO A 231 -21.84 12.44 16.97
C PRO A 231 -21.80 11.01 17.54
N ASP A 232 -20.70 10.65 18.19
CA ASP A 232 -20.50 9.36 18.85
C ASP A 232 -19.73 9.54 20.17
N TRP A 233 -20.26 8.98 21.26
CA TRP A 233 -19.65 9.08 22.59
C TRP A 233 -18.42 8.21 22.75
N SER A 234 -17.37 8.75 23.37
CA SER A 234 -16.27 7.91 23.84
C SER A 234 -16.76 6.96 24.94
N PRO A 235 -16.24 5.73 25.04
CA PRO A 235 -16.69 4.74 26.02
C PRO A 235 -16.50 5.18 27.47
N ASP A 236 -15.57 6.10 27.73
CA ASP A 236 -15.33 6.68 29.05
C ASP A 236 -16.20 7.90 29.38
N GLY A 237 -17.07 8.32 28.44
CA GLY A 237 -17.99 9.43 28.60
C GLY A 237 -17.31 10.80 28.67
N LYS A 238 -16.06 10.95 28.20
CA LYS A 238 -15.33 12.22 28.28
C LYS A 238 -15.33 13.02 26.99
N TRP A 239 -15.49 12.37 25.86
CA TRP A 239 -15.37 12.97 24.54
C TRP A 239 -16.56 12.58 23.67
N ILE A 240 -16.83 13.43 22.68
CA ILE A 240 -17.77 13.17 21.60
C ILE A 240 -16.98 13.37 20.30
N ALA A 241 -16.90 12.33 19.47
CA ALA A 241 -16.38 12.45 18.11
C ALA A 241 -17.50 12.87 17.17
N TYR A 242 -17.21 13.65 16.14
CA TYR A 242 -18.18 14.07 15.14
C TYR A 242 -17.50 14.44 13.81
N SER A 243 -18.29 14.52 12.74
CA SER A 243 -17.84 14.98 11.42
C SER A 243 -18.09 16.49 11.32
N SER A 244 -17.12 17.26 10.81
CA SER A 244 -17.26 18.70 10.62
C SER A 244 -16.69 19.12 9.27
N GLY A 245 -17.39 19.99 8.54
CA GLY A 245 -16.91 20.51 7.26
C GLY A 245 -17.82 21.60 6.68
N PRO A 246 -17.37 22.32 5.64
CA PRO A 246 -18.21 23.32 4.99
C PRO A 246 -19.37 22.69 4.21
N GLU A 247 -20.44 23.46 3.97
CA GLU A 247 -21.60 23.03 3.15
C GLU A 247 -21.20 22.51 1.75
N SER A 248 -20.12 23.05 1.17
CA SER A 248 -19.51 22.53 -0.05
C SER A 248 -18.01 22.33 0.13
N GLY A 249 -17.61 21.07 0.38
CA GLY A 249 -16.22 20.68 0.53
C GLY A 249 -16.07 19.33 1.20
N ASP A 250 -14.84 19.07 1.64
CA ASP A 250 -14.45 17.87 2.38
C ASP A 250 -14.70 18.09 3.88
N SER A 251 -15.14 17.04 4.56
CA SER A 251 -15.31 17.01 6.03
C SER A 251 -14.15 16.28 6.69
N ASP A 252 -13.92 16.60 7.97
CA ASP A 252 -12.91 15.98 8.82
C ASP A 252 -13.54 15.46 10.12
N ILE A 253 -12.83 14.58 10.82
CA ILE A 253 -13.21 14.08 12.14
C ILE A 253 -12.67 15.01 13.22
N TYR A 254 -13.55 15.42 14.12
CA TYR A 254 -13.26 16.23 15.29
C TYR A 254 -13.68 15.50 16.56
N VAL A 255 -13.08 15.89 17.69
CA VAL A 255 -13.52 15.52 19.03
C VAL A 255 -13.73 16.75 19.90
N ILE A 256 -14.78 16.75 20.73
CA ILE A 256 -15.06 17.80 21.71
C ILE A 256 -15.25 17.20 23.11
N PRO A 257 -14.81 17.86 24.19
CA PRO A 257 -15.12 17.40 25.54
C PRO A 257 -16.63 17.33 25.74
N ALA A 258 -17.13 16.24 26.32
CA ALA A 258 -18.56 16.04 26.61
C ALA A 258 -19.15 17.12 27.54
N ALA A 259 -18.31 17.75 28.36
CA ALA A 259 -18.70 18.88 29.20
C ALA A 259 -18.78 20.23 28.46
N GLY A 260 -18.53 20.24 27.15
CA GLY A 260 -18.30 21.43 26.33
C GLY A 260 -16.86 21.94 26.44
N GLY A 261 -16.41 22.70 25.44
CA GLY A 261 -15.06 23.24 25.38
C GLY A 261 -14.58 23.46 23.96
N GLU A 262 -13.27 23.58 23.80
CA GLU A 262 -12.64 23.72 22.48
C GLU A 262 -12.56 22.34 21.79
N PRO A 263 -13.01 22.23 20.53
CA PRO A 263 -12.86 21.00 19.75
C PRO A 263 -11.43 20.80 19.24
N VAL A 264 -11.08 19.56 18.94
CA VAL A 264 -9.78 19.13 18.40
C VAL A 264 -10.02 18.41 17.09
N GLN A 265 -9.36 18.87 16.02
CA GLN A 265 -9.37 18.21 14.72
C GLN A 265 -8.43 17.00 14.74
N LEU A 266 -8.93 15.81 14.34
CA LEU A 266 -8.16 14.57 14.28
C LEU A 266 -7.68 14.24 12.86
N THR A 267 -8.40 14.67 11.82
CA THR A 267 -8.03 14.45 10.41
C THR A 267 -7.84 15.77 9.68
N ASP A 268 -6.88 15.82 8.74
CA ASP A 268 -6.59 16.98 7.87
C ASP A 268 -5.96 16.50 6.56
N PHE A 269 -6.63 15.58 5.88
CA PHE A 269 -6.15 14.98 4.63
C PHE A 269 -7.19 15.14 3.51
N GLU A 270 -6.74 15.11 2.25
CA GLU A 270 -7.65 15.32 1.10
C GLU A 270 -8.82 14.31 1.10
N GLY A 271 -10.01 14.76 0.72
CA GLY A 271 -11.22 13.93 0.72
C GLY A 271 -11.97 14.01 2.06
N SER A 272 -13.20 13.49 2.07
CA SER A 272 -14.13 13.64 3.19
C SER A 272 -14.03 12.45 4.13
N ALA A 273 -13.69 12.71 5.39
CA ALA A 273 -13.82 11.79 6.51
C ALA A 273 -15.13 12.05 7.26
N ALA A 274 -15.89 11.00 7.56
CA ALA A 274 -17.19 11.13 8.21
C ALA A 274 -17.59 9.90 9.03
N LEU A 275 -18.57 10.09 9.91
CA LEU A 275 -19.25 9.06 10.71
C LEU A 275 -18.28 8.30 11.62
N PRO A 276 -17.69 8.99 12.61
CA PRO A 276 -16.80 8.35 13.56
C PRO A 276 -17.58 7.37 14.46
N SER A 277 -16.93 6.28 14.86
CA SER A 277 -17.41 5.39 15.92
C SER A 277 -16.24 4.95 16.78
N TRP A 278 -16.36 5.14 18.09
CA TRP A 278 -15.35 4.77 19.07
C TRP A 278 -15.32 3.26 19.32
N SER A 279 -14.12 2.71 19.40
CA SER A 279 -13.90 1.35 19.90
C SER A 279 -14.15 1.27 21.42
N PRO A 280 -14.58 0.13 21.98
CA PRO A 280 -14.60 -0.07 23.43
C PRO A 280 -13.19 -0.07 24.07
N GLU A 281 -13.12 0.08 25.40
CA GLU A 281 -11.84 0.19 26.12
C GLU A 281 -10.94 -1.04 25.92
N GLY A 282 -9.68 -0.80 25.55
CA GLY A 282 -8.68 -1.85 25.40
C GLY A 282 -8.81 -2.66 24.11
N MET A 283 -9.61 -2.20 23.15
CA MET A 283 -9.67 -2.76 21.81
C MET A 283 -8.88 -1.91 20.82
N ASN A 284 -7.71 -2.42 20.48
CA ASN A 284 -6.75 -1.84 19.56
C ASN A 284 -6.29 -2.89 18.55
N GLY A 285 -7.20 -3.76 18.11
CA GLY A 285 -6.90 -4.92 17.28
C GLY A 285 -6.83 -4.64 15.78
N PHE A 286 -7.49 -3.57 15.29
CA PHE A 286 -7.33 -3.10 13.92
C PHE A 286 -5.97 -2.40 13.80
N ARG A 287 -4.91 -3.18 13.62
CA ARG A 287 -3.52 -2.73 13.48
C ARG A 287 -2.91 -3.20 12.18
N ASN A 288 -1.92 -2.43 11.70
CA ASN A 288 -1.03 -2.81 10.60
C ASN A 288 0.00 -3.90 11.04
N GLU A 289 -0.41 -4.89 11.84
CA GLU A 289 0.45 -6.02 12.18
C GLU A 289 0.17 -7.18 11.20
N PRO A 290 1.18 -7.68 10.46
CA PRO A 290 0.98 -8.80 9.54
C PRO A 290 0.85 -10.10 10.34
N GLU A 291 -0.35 -10.48 10.77
CA GLU A 291 -0.64 -11.81 11.34
C GLU A 291 -1.05 -12.86 10.29
N THR A 292 -1.05 -12.55 8.99
CA THR A 292 -0.99 -13.61 7.99
C THR A 292 0.43 -14.16 7.95
N THR A 293 0.62 -15.47 8.16
CA THR A 293 1.92 -16.12 7.97
C THR A 293 2.46 -15.81 6.58
N SER A 294 3.35 -14.83 6.51
CA SER A 294 3.88 -14.35 5.23
C SER A 294 4.62 -15.49 4.54
N PHE A 295 4.39 -15.65 3.24
CA PHE A 295 5.21 -16.58 2.45
C PHE A 295 6.65 -16.09 2.35
N PHE A 296 6.87 -14.78 2.53
CA PHE A 296 8.11 -14.11 2.21
C PHE A 296 8.77 -13.53 3.46
N ALA A 297 10.09 -13.66 3.53
CA ALA A 297 10.87 -13.09 4.63
C ALA A 297 10.85 -11.54 4.63
N ALA A 298 10.61 -10.93 3.45
CA ALA A 298 10.50 -9.48 3.30
C ALA A 298 9.08 -9.07 2.91
N ALA A 299 8.48 -8.17 3.69
CA ALA A 299 7.12 -7.67 3.48
C ALA A 299 6.95 -6.96 2.13
N GLU A 300 7.99 -6.33 1.61
CA GLU A 300 7.99 -5.65 0.31
C GLU A 300 7.83 -6.62 -0.86
N ILE A 301 8.26 -7.87 -0.68
CA ILE A 301 8.06 -8.95 -1.66
C ILE A 301 6.59 -9.38 -1.66
N GLU A 302 6.04 -9.63 -0.46
CA GLU A 302 4.63 -10.02 -0.35
C GLU A 302 3.70 -8.95 -0.92
N ARG A 303 3.93 -7.68 -0.58
CA ARG A 303 3.14 -6.56 -1.10
C ARG A 303 3.16 -6.52 -2.62
N GLU A 304 4.34 -6.63 -3.25
CA GLU A 304 4.43 -6.64 -4.71
C GLU A 304 3.72 -7.86 -5.33
N VAL A 305 3.85 -9.03 -4.71
CA VAL A 305 3.17 -10.25 -5.18
C VAL A 305 1.66 -10.11 -5.09
N ARG A 306 1.13 -9.58 -3.99
CA ARG A 306 -0.30 -9.30 -3.80
C ARG A 306 -0.81 -8.28 -4.82
N ASP A 307 -0.11 -7.16 -4.99
CA ASP A 307 -0.44 -6.13 -5.98
C ASP A 307 -0.52 -6.71 -7.40
N MET A 308 0.43 -7.57 -7.77
CA MET A 308 0.47 -8.23 -9.07
C MET A 308 -0.69 -9.22 -9.29
N LEU A 309 -1.16 -9.84 -8.21
CA LEU A 309 -2.31 -10.75 -8.24
C LEU A 309 -3.64 -10.00 -8.10
N GLY A 310 -3.61 -8.69 -7.82
CA GLY A 310 -4.80 -7.89 -7.52
C GLY A 310 -5.42 -8.27 -6.18
N LYS A 311 -4.66 -8.89 -5.29
CA LYS A 311 -5.09 -9.28 -3.95
C LYS A 311 -4.87 -8.16 -2.96
N SER A 312 -5.84 -7.94 -2.09
CA SER A 312 -5.68 -7.08 -0.92
C SER A 312 -4.74 -7.73 0.12
N ASN A 313 -4.35 -6.96 1.14
CA ASN A 313 -3.60 -7.51 2.28
C ASN A 313 -4.40 -8.54 3.09
N PHE A 314 -5.72 -8.59 2.91
CA PHE A 314 -6.66 -9.38 3.69
C PHE A 314 -7.08 -10.70 3.00
N GLU A 315 -6.85 -10.82 1.70
CA GLU A 315 -7.09 -12.08 1.00
C GLU A 315 -5.98 -13.08 1.33
N GLU A 316 -6.33 -14.34 1.64
CA GLU A 316 -5.33 -15.38 1.83
C GLU A 316 -4.50 -15.52 0.54
N LEU A 317 -3.17 -15.48 0.68
CA LEU A 317 -2.24 -15.80 -0.40
C LEU A 317 -1.95 -17.30 -0.28
N ASP A 318 -2.20 -18.10 -1.31
CA ASP A 318 -1.98 -19.54 -1.28
C ASP A 318 -0.94 -20.01 -2.32
N GLU A 319 -0.52 -21.28 -2.24
CA GLU A 319 0.46 -21.83 -3.20
C GLU A 319 -0.02 -21.76 -4.66
N VAL A 320 -1.33 -21.81 -4.92
CA VAL A 320 -1.89 -21.76 -6.27
C VAL A 320 -1.75 -20.36 -6.86
N ASP A 321 -1.98 -19.32 -6.05
CA ASP A 321 -1.77 -17.93 -6.44
C ASP A 321 -0.33 -17.67 -6.88
N LEU A 322 0.63 -18.18 -6.11
CA LEU A 322 2.06 -18.00 -6.35
C LEU A 322 2.51 -18.61 -7.70
N LEU A 323 1.80 -19.62 -8.21
CA LEU A 323 2.03 -20.17 -9.54
C LEU A 323 1.63 -19.20 -10.67
N GLY A 324 0.80 -18.20 -10.38
CA GLY A 324 0.40 -17.14 -11.33
C GLY A 324 1.51 -16.12 -11.60
N VAL A 325 2.47 -15.97 -10.67
CA VAL A 325 3.53 -14.96 -10.76
C VAL A 325 4.64 -15.43 -11.71
N LYS A 326 4.82 -14.69 -12.82
CA LYS A 326 5.86 -14.98 -13.83
C LYS A 326 6.98 -13.95 -13.89
N ARG A 327 6.74 -12.76 -13.36
CA ARG A 327 7.71 -11.67 -13.33
C ARG A 327 7.60 -11.02 -11.96
N LEU A 328 8.71 -10.63 -11.38
CA LEU A 328 8.75 -9.91 -10.11
C LEU A 328 9.82 -8.84 -10.20
N SER A 329 9.44 -7.58 -10.01
CA SER A 329 10.34 -6.43 -10.12
C SER A 329 10.26 -5.60 -8.86
N LEU A 330 11.30 -5.64 -8.05
CA LEU A 330 11.26 -5.11 -6.70
C LEU A 330 11.93 -3.74 -6.56
N GLY A 331 12.64 -3.26 -7.59
CA GLY A 331 13.31 -1.95 -7.56
C GLY A 331 14.24 -1.80 -6.35
N THR A 332 14.42 -0.58 -5.85
CA THR A 332 15.18 -0.28 -4.61
C THR A 332 14.22 -0.23 -3.42
N ARG A 333 14.03 -1.36 -2.72
CA ARG A 333 13.04 -1.49 -1.62
C ARG A 333 13.65 -2.01 -0.32
N GLY A 334 14.97 -1.89 -0.14
CA GLY A 334 15.62 -2.30 1.11
C GLY A 334 15.69 -3.82 1.33
N ILE A 335 15.45 -4.62 0.29
CA ILE A 335 15.30 -6.08 0.43
C ILE A 335 16.64 -6.72 0.77
N ALA A 336 16.69 -7.47 1.88
CA ALA A 336 17.89 -8.18 2.33
C ALA A 336 17.75 -9.70 2.31
N ASP A 337 16.52 -10.21 2.49
CA ASP A 337 16.21 -11.63 2.58
C ASP A 337 15.23 -12.02 1.46
N LEU A 338 15.56 -13.07 0.71
CA LEU A 338 14.75 -13.61 -0.37
C LEU A 338 13.98 -14.87 0.04
N GLY A 339 13.98 -15.24 1.33
CA GLY A 339 13.20 -16.37 1.82
C GLY A 339 11.74 -16.28 1.37
N GLY A 340 11.19 -17.39 0.88
CA GLY A 340 9.85 -17.46 0.31
C GLY A 340 9.80 -17.33 -1.21
N VAL A 341 10.79 -16.68 -1.84
CA VAL A 341 10.82 -16.53 -3.30
C VAL A 341 10.90 -17.88 -4.02
N GLU A 342 11.40 -18.93 -3.38
CA GLU A 342 11.39 -20.31 -3.89
C GLU A 342 9.97 -20.86 -4.14
N ALA A 343 8.94 -20.27 -3.54
CA ALA A 343 7.54 -20.64 -3.77
C ALA A 343 7.02 -20.16 -5.14
N LEU A 344 7.66 -19.16 -5.77
CA LEU A 344 7.30 -18.63 -7.08
C LEU A 344 7.80 -19.53 -8.23
N ARG A 345 7.38 -20.80 -8.26
CA ARG A 345 7.94 -21.86 -9.13
C ARG A 345 7.81 -21.59 -10.64
N ASN A 346 6.95 -20.66 -11.04
CA ASN A 346 6.74 -20.25 -12.43
C ASN A 346 7.45 -18.94 -12.81
N LEU A 347 8.26 -18.37 -11.92
CA LEU A 347 8.98 -17.12 -12.15
C LEU A 347 9.94 -17.25 -13.34
N GLU A 348 9.79 -16.36 -14.31
CA GLU A 348 10.63 -16.24 -15.50
C GLU A 348 11.55 -15.01 -15.45
N GLU A 349 11.22 -14.04 -14.60
CA GLU A 349 11.96 -12.78 -14.50
C GLU A 349 11.96 -12.26 -13.06
N LEU A 350 13.16 -11.99 -12.53
CA LEU A 350 13.37 -11.37 -11.23
C LEU A 350 14.31 -10.17 -11.37
N ARG A 351 13.88 -9.00 -10.89
CA ARG A 351 14.68 -7.77 -10.88
C ARG A 351 14.77 -7.17 -9.47
N LEU A 352 16.00 -7.01 -9.00
CA LEU A 352 16.43 -6.56 -7.67
C LEU A 352 17.53 -5.48 -7.78
N ASP A 353 17.71 -4.89 -8.97
CA ASP A 353 18.76 -3.92 -9.25
C ASP A 353 18.65 -2.66 -8.37
N ASN A 354 19.79 -2.24 -7.82
CA ASN A 354 20.00 -0.85 -7.44
C ASN A 354 20.75 -0.14 -8.58
N TYR A 355 20.71 1.21 -8.62
CA TYR A 355 21.55 1.95 -9.56
C TYR A 355 22.34 3.08 -8.90
N ALA A 356 23.63 3.11 -9.18
CA ALA A 356 24.55 4.19 -8.85
C ALA A 356 25.68 4.25 -9.89
N PRO A 357 26.23 5.44 -10.18
CA PRO A 357 27.41 5.57 -11.00
C PRO A 357 28.67 5.06 -10.26
N LEU A 358 29.75 4.86 -10.99
CA LEU A 358 31.07 4.55 -10.42
C LEU A 358 31.92 5.83 -10.36
N LYS A 359 32.71 5.99 -9.31
CA LYS A 359 33.74 7.03 -9.16
C LYS A 359 35.11 6.42 -8.96
N LYS A 360 36.14 7.15 -9.39
CA LYS A 360 37.53 6.76 -9.18
C LYS A 360 38.02 7.29 -7.83
N GLU A 361 38.47 6.40 -6.96
CA GLU A 361 39.12 6.74 -5.71
C GLU A 361 40.59 7.15 -5.95
N ALA A 362 41.19 7.81 -4.96
CA ALA A 362 42.56 8.33 -5.05
C ALA A 362 43.62 7.23 -5.28
N ASP A 363 43.32 5.98 -4.88
CA ASP A 363 44.17 4.81 -5.10
C ASP A 363 43.96 4.14 -6.46
N GLY A 364 43.10 4.71 -7.31
CA GLY A 364 42.81 4.23 -8.65
C GLY A 364 41.69 3.20 -8.74
N ARG A 365 41.05 2.83 -7.62
CA ARG A 365 39.89 1.92 -7.61
C ARG A 365 38.66 2.60 -8.15
N TRP A 366 37.85 1.85 -8.90
CA TRP A 366 36.52 2.29 -9.30
C TRP A 366 35.51 1.76 -8.29
N MET A 367 34.95 2.65 -7.48
CA MET A 367 34.00 2.33 -6.42
C MET A 367 32.62 2.88 -6.76
N ILE A 368 31.60 2.29 -6.16
CA ILE A 368 30.22 2.80 -6.23
C ILE A 368 30.18 4.21 -5.66
N ASP A 369 29.67 5.17 -6.43
CA ASP A 369 29.40 6.51 -5.93
C ASP A 369 27.99 6.58 -5.35
N SER A 370 27.90 6.15 -4.09
CA SER A 370 26.67 6.17 -3.32
C SER A 370 26.09 7.59 -3.13
N SER A 371 26.90 8.63 -3.29
CA SER A 371 26.45 10.03 -3.18
C SER A 371 25.72 10.56 -4.42
N SER A 372 25.84 9.88 -5.56
CA SER A 372 25.24 10.27 -6.84
C SER A 372 24.11 9.33 -7.27
N SER A 373 23.53 8.59 -6.32
CA SER A 373 22.39 7.72 -6.58
C SER A 373 21.07 8.49 -6.60
N TRP A 374 20.13 7.98 -7.41
CA TRP A 374 18.76 8.50 -7.51
C TRP A 374 17.89 8.08 -6.32
N ALA A 375 18.30 7.06 -5.55
CA ALA A 375 17.65 6.61 -4.33
C ALA A 375 18.64 6.61 -3.15
N PRO A 376 18.20 6.99 -1.92
CA PRO A 376 19.02 6.89 -0.73
C PRO A 376 19.57 5.48 -0.52
N VAL A 377 20.82 5.36 -0.05
CA VAL A 377 21.52 4.07 0.15
C VAL A 377 20.82 3.17 1.17
N GLU A 378 20.04 3.78 2.05
CA GLU A 378 19.18 3.14 3.03
C GLU A 378 18.08 2.30 2.37
N GLN A 379 17.62 2.69 1.17
CA GLN A 379 16.56 2.01 0.42
C GLN A 379 17.11 0.98 -0.58
N TRP A 380 18.42 0.84 -0.71
CA TRP A 380 18.99 -0.14 -1.62
C TRP A 380 18.74 -1.55 -1.12
N ASN A 381 18.47 -2.46 -2.05
CA ASN A 381 18.51 -3.89 -1.74
C ASN A 381 19.92 -4.29 -1.29
N ARG A 382 19.98 -5.22 -0.35
CA ARG A 382 21.19 -5.71 0.32
C ARG A 382 21.24 -7.23 0.32
N VAL A 383 20.70 -7.85 -0.73
CA VAL A 383 20.65 -9.31 -0.87
C VAL A 383 22.06 -9.88 -0.89
N ARG A 384 22.35 -10.78 0.07
CA ARG A 384 23.62 -11.53 0.13
C ARG A 384 23.45 -12.98 -0.29
N ASP A 385 22.37 -13.60 0.21
CA ASP A 385 22.04 -14.98 -0.08
C ASP A 385 21.00 -15.05 -1.20
N ILE A 386 21.36 -15.78 -2.27
CA ILE A 386 20.48 -16.08 -3.40
C ILE A 386 20.11 -17.57 -3.47
N SER A 387 20.34 -18.33 -2.40
CA SER A 387 19.95 -19.74 -2.27
C SER A 387 18.46 -20.01 -2.53
N PRO A 388 17.50 -19.10 -2.19
CA PRO A 388 16.09 -19.28 -2.56
C PRO A 388 15.86 -19.41 -4.08
N LEU A 389 16.77 -18.90 -4.90
CA LEU A 389 16.63 -18.93 -6.36
C LEU A 389 17.01 -20.28 -6.98
N ALA A 390 17.68 -21.18 -6.25
CA ALA A 390 18.30 -22.39 -6.80
C ALA A 390 17.31 -23.32 -7.54
N GLY A 391 16.05 -23.33 -7.11
CA GLY A 391 14.98 -24.15 -7.69
C GLY A 391 14.23 -23.51 -8.87
N LEU A 392 14.43 -22.23 -9.15
CA LEU A 392 13.63 -21.45 -10.11
C LEU A 392 14.08 -21.65 -11.56
N THR A 393 14.14 -22.90 -12.01
CA THR A 393 14.71 -23.32 -13.31
C THR A 393 14.04 -22.72 -14.56
N ARG A 394 12.90 -22.03 -14.42
CA ARG A 394 12.21 -21.30 -15.48
C ARG A 394 12.73 -19.87 -15.68
N LEU A 395 13.59 -19.38 -14.79
CA LEU A 395 14.13 -18.03 -14.82
C LEU A 395 14.93 -17.79 -16.11
N LYS A 396 14.53 -16.75 -16.84
CA LYS A 396 15.14 -16.28 -18.10
C LYS A 396 15.89 -14.98 -17.90
N THR A 397 15.43 -14.15 -16.97
CA THR A 397 16.02 -12.87 -16.62
C THR A 397 16.25 -12.81 -15.12
N LEU A 398 17.49 -12.55 -14.73
CA LEU A 398 17.86 -12.27 -13.34
C LEU A 398 18.75 -11.03 -13.30
N GLU A 399 18.27 -9.99 -12.61
CA GLU A 399 18.99 -8.73 -12.46
C GLU A 399 19.06 -8.42 -10.95
N PHE A 400 20.26 -8.37 -10.37
CA PHE A 400 20.53 -8.02 -8.97
C PHE A 400 21.78 -7.12 -8.86
N TYR A 401 21.94 -6.23 -9.81
CA TYR A 401 23.03 -5.26 -9.88
C TYR A 401 23.12 -4.47 -8.56
N LEU A 402 24.34 -4.28 -8.06
CA LEU A 402 24.64 -3.62 -6.79
C LEU A 402 23.98 -4.25 -5.57
N ASN A 403 23.98 -5.58 -5.51
CA ASN A 403 23.67 -6.33 -4.29
C ASN A 403 24.95 -7.04 -3.80
N PRO A 404 25.17 -7.13 -2.47
CA PRO A 404 26.36 -7.75 -1.88
C PRO A 404 26.31 -9.29 -1.91
N VAL A 405 25.95 -9.88 -3.05
CA VAL A 405 25.89 -11.34 -3.22
C VAL A 405 27.29 -11.93 -3.12
N GLU A 406 27.44 -13.01 -2.34
CA GLU A 406 28.73 -13.62 -2.05
C GLU A 406 28.97 -14.92 -2.83
N ASP A 407 27.90 -15.63 -3.22
CA ASP A 407 27.98 -16.93 -3.89
C ASP A 407 27.02 -17.02 -5.09
N LEU A 408 27.56 -17.43 -6.23
CA LEU A 408 26.80 -17.67 -7.46
C LEU A 408 26.37 -19.13 -7.65
N SER A 409 26.77 -20.06 -6.77
CA SER A 409 26.45 -21.49 -6.87
C SER A 409 24.96 -21.80 -7.00
N PRO A 410 24.01 -21.04 -6.40
CA PRO A 410 22.59 -21.25 -6.61
C PRO A 410 22.14 -21.12 -8.08
N LEU A 411 22.90 -20.41 -8.92
CA LEU A 411 22.57 -20.21 -10.33
C LEU A 411 22.88 -21.44 -11.21
N ALA A 412 23.58 -22.46 -10.69
CA ALA A 412 24.12 -23.57 -11.49
C ALA A 412 23.08 -24.29 -12.35
N ASN A 413 21.83 -24.40 -11.87
CA ASN A 413 20.75 -25.11 -12.56
C ASN A 413 19.85 -24.18 -13.40
N LEU A 414 20.07 -22.87 -13.38
CA LEU A 414 19.24 -21.87 -14.05
C LEU A 414 19.62 -21.73 -15.54
N THR A 415 19.70 -22.86 -16.24
CA THR A 415 20.17 -22.97 -17.63
C THR A 415 19.27 -22.27 -18.67
N GLN A 416 18.10 -21.79 -18.26
CA GLN A 416 17.20 -20.98 -19.09
C GLN A 416 17.57 -19.49 -19.11
N LEU A 417 18.49 -19.03 -18.26
CA LEU A 417 18.92 -17.65 -18.21
C LEU A 417 19.44 -17.17 -19.57
N ALA A 418 18.75 -16.18 -20.11
CA ALA A 418 19.12 -15.44 -21.31
C ALA A 418 19.69 -14.06 -20.96
N ARG A 419 19.34 -13.55 -19.78
CA ARG A 419 19.87 -12.30 -19.23
C ARG A 419 20.29 -12.47 -17.77
N LEU A 420 21.51 -12.05 -17.47
CA LEU A 420 22.05 -11.95 -16.13
C LEU A 420 22.71 -10.58 -15.91
N SER A 421 22.37 -9.90 -14.82
CA SER A 421 23.00 -8.64 -14.39
C SER A 421 23.38 -8.71 -12.93
N PHE A 422 24.64 -8.47 -12.60
CA PHE A 422 25.10 -8.32 -11.21
C PHE A 422 26.27 -7.35 -11.09
N TYR A 423 26.43 -6.78 -9.90
CA TYR A 423 27.67 -6.09 -9.48
C TYR A 423 27.85 -6.39 -8.00
N SER A 424 28.93 -7.06 -7.64
CA SER A 424 29.25 -7.37 -6.25
C SER A 424 30.76 -7.42 -6.06
N ASP A 425 31.26 -6.67 -5.09
CA ASP A 425 32.67 -6.69 -4.70
C ASP A 425 33.07 -7.97 -3.95
N TYR A 426 32.12 -8.85 -3.64
CA TYR A 426 32.36 -10.13 -2.99
C TYR A 426 32.53 -11.29 -3.97
N ILE A 427 32.17 -11.09 -5.25
CA ILE A 427 32.28 -12.13 -6.28
C ILE A 427 33.63 -12.02 -6.97
N ARG A 428 34.40 -13.10 -6.93
CA ARG A 428 35.62 -13.28 -7.72
C ARG A 428 35.50 -14.40 -8.75
N ASP A 429 34.96 -15.55 -8.33
CA ASP A 429 34.83 -16.72 -9.19
C ASP A 429 33.55 -16.66 -10.03
N ILE A 430 33.73 -16.49 -11.34
CA ILE A 430 32.65 -16.50 -12.33
C ILE A 430 32.61 -17.79 -13.17
N SER A 431 33.30 -18.85 -12.74
CA SER A 431 33.42 -20.13 -13.49
C SER A 431 32.07 -20.78 -13.78
N LEU A 432 31.08 -20.56 -12.91
CA LEU A 432 29.71 -21.07 -13.08
C LEU A 432 29.01 -20.54 -14.34
N LEU A 433 29.41 -19.37 -14.84
CA LEU A 433 28.80 -18.77 -16.03
C LEU A 433 28.97 -19.64 -17.29
N VAL A 434 29.99 -20.51 -17.33
CA VAL A 434 30.20 -21.49 -18.41
C VAL A 434 28.97 -22.40 -18.61
N GLY A 435 28.27 -22.73 -17.52
CA GLY A 435 27.07 -23.56 -17.56
C GLY A 435 25.84 -22.84 -18.13
N LEU A 436 25.82 -21.51 -18.12
CA LEU A 436 24.69 -20.67 -18.54
C LEU A 436 24.71 -20.42 -20.07
N SER A 437 24.74 -21.52 -20.82
CA SER A 437 24.93 -21.55 -22.29
C SER A 437 23.87 -20.80 -23.12
N ARG A 438 22.76 -20.37 -22.52
CA ARG A 438 21.70 -19.59 -23.18
C ARG A 438 21.86 -18.08 -23.05
N LEU A 439 22.82 -17.59 -22.27
CA LEU A 439 23.03 -16.16 -22.06
C LEU A 439 23.24 -15.42 -23.37
N GLN A 440 22.47 -14.35 -23.54
CA GLN A 440 22.54 -13.40 -24.65
C GLN A 440 22.96 -12.01 -24.17
N ARG A 441 22.64 -11.68 -22.92
CA ARG A 441 22.98 -10.41 -22.29
C ARG A 441 23.59 -10.68 -20.92
N LEU A 442 24.81 -10.21 -20.74
CA LEU A 442 25.53 -10.35 -19.48
C LEU A 442 26.06 -8.99 -19.07
N SER A 443 25.66 -8.54 -17.88
CA SER A 443 26.26 -7.40 -17.20
C SER A 443 26.86 -7.90 -15.90
N LEU A 444 28.16 -7.71 -15.72
CA LEU A 444 28.86 -8.07 -14.50
C LEU A 444 29.82 -6.96 -14.08
N GLY A 445 30.11 -6.93 -12.79
CA GLY A 445 31.05 -6.00 -12.21
C GLY A 445 31.34 -6.34 -10.76
N GLY A 446 32.32 -5.65 -10.19
CA GLY A 446 32.86 -5.95 -8.87
C GLY A 446 34.37 -5.93 -8.92
N TRP A 447 34.96 -5.28 -7.93
CA TRP A 447 36.39 -4.98 -7.93
C TRP A 447 37.28 -6.25 -7.95
N GLU A 448 36.80 -7.36 -7.40
CA GLU A 448 37.59 -8.59 -7.27
C GLU A 448 37.65 -9.45 -8.56
N ILE A 449 36.92 -9.08 -9.62
CA ILE A 449 36.92 -9.82 -10.88
C ILE A 449 38.14 -9.40 -11.73
N ASP A 450 39.02 -10.34 -12.03
CA ASP A 450 40.23 -10.14 -12.85
C ASP A 450 40.34 -11.11 -14.03
N ASP A 451 39.74 -12.30 -13.93
CA ASP A 451 39.77 -13.37 -14.93
C ASP A 451 38.47 -13.49 -15.73
N LEU A 452 38.56 -13.32 -17.05
CA LEU A 452 37.46 -13.49 -18.00
C LEU A 452 37.47 -14.84 -18.73
N SER A 453 38.38 -15.75 -18.40
CA SER A 453 38.48 -17.08 -19.02
C SER A 453 37.14 -17.85 -19.03
N PRO A 454 36.28 -17.77 -17.99
CA PRO A 454 34.95 -18.40 -18.02
C PRO A 454 34.00 -17.88 -19.10
N LEU A 455 34.24 -16.68 -19.65
CA LEU A 455 33.44 -16.15 -20.74
C LEU A 455 33.86 -16.70 -22.11
N ALA A 456 35.01 -17.37 -22.20
CA ALA A 456 35.49 -17.94 -23.44
C ALA A 456 34.47 -18.93 -24.01
N GLY A 457 34.08 -18.73 -25.27
CA GLY A 457 33.15 -19.62 -25.96
C GLY A 457 31.65 -19.37 -25.69
N MET A 458 31.29 -18.31 -24.94
CA MET A 458 29.89 -17.86 -24.78
C MET A 458 29.32 -17.23 -26.07
N SER A 459 29.30 -18.00 -27.15
CA SER A 459 29.01 -17.60 -28.54
C SER A 459 27.59 -17.07 -28.80
N ARG A 460 26.71 -17.10 -27.80
CA ARG A 460 25.35 -16.55 -27.86
C ARG A 460 25.25 -15.12 -27.34
N LEU A 461 26.29 -14.61 -26.66
CA LEU A 461 26.30 -13.24 -26.16
C LEU A 461 26.19 -12.24 -27.31
N ILE A 462 25.26 -11.31 -27.15
CA ILE A 462 24.99 -10.18 -28.04
C ILE A 462 25.42 -8.88 -27.36
N MET A 463 25.21 -8.80 -26.05
CA MET A 463 25.61 -7.66 -25.22
C MET A 463 26.42 -8.16 -24.02
N LEU A 464 27.60 -7.60 -23.85
CA LEU A 464 28.48 -7.86 -22.72
C LEU A 464 28.89 -6.52 -22.08
N THR A 465 28.62 -6.40 -20.78
CA THR A 465 29.07 -5.29 -19.94
C THR A 465 29.93 -5.88 -18.82
N VAL A 466 31.17 -5.42 -18.72
CA VAL A 466 32.11 -5.74 -17.64
C VAL A 466 32.63 -4.42 -17.10
N ARG A 467 32.14 -3.98 -15.94
CA ARG A 467 32.45 -2.65 -15.40
C ARG A 467 32.97 -2.69 -13.98
N GLY A 468 33.90 -1.79 -13.67
CA GLY A 468 34.39 -1.62 -12.31
C GLY A 468 35.14 -2.85 -11.78
N THR A 469 35.97 -3.47 -12.63
CA THR A 469 36.72 -4.69 -12.30
C THR A 469 38.23 -4.47 -12.43
N GLN A 470 39.02 -5.50 -12.17
CA GLN A 470 40.49 -5.50 -12.31
C GLN A 470 40.97 -6.05 -13.66
N VAL A 471 40.06 -6.34 -14.59
CA VAL A 471 40.38 -6.94 -15.89
C VAL A 471 41.44 -6.14 -16.66
N ARG A 472 42.42 -6.87 -17.18
CA ARG A 472 43.47 -6.39 -18.10
C ARG A 472 43.53 -7.20 -19.39
N ASP A 473 43.38 -8.51 -19.29
CA ASP A 473 43.45 -9.42 -20.41
C ASP A 473 42.08 -9.58 -21.09
N LEU A 474 42.05 -9.27 -22.39
CA LEU A 474 40.87 -9.38 -23.24
C LEU A 474 40.92 -10.61 -24.16
N SER A 475 41.98 -11.42 -24.09
CA SER A 475 42.13 -12.62 -24.92
C SER A 475 40.96 -13.62 -24.82
N PRO A 476 40.29 -13.81 -23.65
CA PRO A 476 39.12 -14.68 -23.57
C PRO A 476 37.92 -14.22 -24.40
N LEU A 477 37.84 -12.92 -24.72
CA LEU A 477 36.71 -12.36 -25.45
C LEU A 477 36.78 -12.60 -26.96
N THR A 478 37.94 -12.97 -27.50
CA THR A 478 38.20 -13.10 -28.95
C THR A 478 37.23 -14.02 -29.70
N GLY A 479 36.65 -15.01 -29.02
CA GLY A 479 35.67 -15.96 -29.57
C GLY A 479 34.21 -15.50 -29.56
N LEU A 480 33.90 -14.30 -29.04
CA LEU A 480 32.53 -13.80 -28.86
C LEU A 480 31.95 -13.13 -30.12
N GLY A 481 31.96 -13.86 -31.25
CA GLY A 481 31.66 -13.30 -32.57
C GLY A 481 30.25 -12.71 -32.80
N LYS A 482 29.31 -12.87 -31.84
CA LYS A 482 27.96 -12.26 -31.90
C LYS A 482 27.80 -10.99 -31.08
N VAL A 483 28.81 -10.62 -30.28
CA VAL A 483 28.74 -9.41 -29.45
C VAL A 483 28.73 -8.18 -30.35
N SER A 484 27.67 -7.39 -30.24
CA SER A 484 27.49 -6.14 -30.97
C SER A 484 27.60 -4.91 -30.07
N ILE A 485 27.31 -5.08 -28.77
CA ILE A 485 27.46 -4.04 -27.75
C ILE A 485 28.41 -4.56 -26.69
N LEU A 486 29.56 -3.90 -26.56
CA LEU A 486 30.59 -4.24 -25.60
C LEU A 486 30.94 -3.01 -24.75
N ASP A 487 30.73 -3.12 -23.45
CA ASP A 487 31.10 -2.09 -22.48
C ASP A 487 32.12 -2.69 -21.51
N LEU A 488 33.37 -2.23 -21.62
CA LEU A 488 34.49 -2.59 -20.76
C LEU A 488 34.99 -1.36 -19.99
N SER A 489 34.08 -0.45 -19.65
CA SER A 489 34.43 0.78 -18.95
C SER A 489 34.86 0.52 -17.50
N TYR A 490 35.73 1.36 -16.97
CA TYR A 490 36.17 1.37 -15.58
C TYR A 490 36.92 0.09 -15.18
N ASN A 491 37.83 -0.38 -16.04
CA ASN A 491 38.72 -1.51 -15.78
C ASN A 491 40.20 -1.08 -15.80
N GLN A 492 41.12 -2.02 -15.97
CA GLN A 492 42.57 -1.79 -15.99
C GLN A 492 43.19 -2.14 -17.35
N ILE A 493 42.42 -2.01 -18.43
CA ILE A 493 42.81 -2.44 -19.78
C ILE A 493 43.88 -1.49 -20.33
N GLU A 494 44.95 -2.06 -20.88
CA GLU A 494 46.01 -1.34 -21.60
C GLU A 494 46.05 -1.71 -23.09
N ASP A 495 45.89 -3.00 -23.39
CA ASP A 495 45.93 -3.56 -24.75
C ASP A 495 44.53 -3.93 -25.25
N VAL A 496 44.15 -3.36 -26.40
CA VAL A 496 42.87 -3.61 -27.08
C VAL A 496 43.01 -4.47 -28.33
N SER A 497 44.20 -5.05 -28.58
CA SER A 497 44.50 -5.87 -29.77
C SER A 497 43.48 -7.00 -30.00
N SER A 498 43.08 -7.67 -28.92
CA SER A 498 42.10 -8.76 -28.94
C SER A 498 40.71 -8.33 -29.46
N LEU A 499 40.35 -7.05 -29.30
CA LEU A 499 39.06 -6.54 -29.76
C LEU A 499 38.95 -6.49 -31.28
N SER A 500 40.08 -6.42 -32.00
CA SER A 500 40.11 -6.39 -33.48
C SER A 500 39.49 -7.64 -34.12
N LEU A 501 39.41 -8.75 -33.38
CA LEU A 501 38.80 -10.01 -33.82
C LEU A 501 37.27 -10.01 -33.70
N LEU A 502 36.68 -9.04 -33.00
CA LEU A 502 35.24 -8.92 -32.79
C LEU A 502 34.58 -8.12 -33.92
N SER A 503 34.55 -8.69 -35.13
CA SER A 503 34.01 -8.03 -36.32
C SER A 503 32.53 -7.66 -36.23
N GLY A 504 31.79 -8.24 -35.27
CA GLY A 504 30.38 -7.95 -35.00
C GLY A 504 30.12 -6.68 -34.19
N LEU A 505 31.16 -6.04 -33.63
CA LEU A 505 31.00 -4.87 -32.76
C LEU A 505 30.40 -3.67 -33.50
N VAL A 506 29.35 -3.10 -32.89
CA VAL A 506 28.64 -1.91 -33.35
C VAL A 506 28.86 -0.75 -32.38
N ARG A 507 28.85 -1.02 -31.06
CA ARG A 507 29.14 -0.05 -30.00
C ARG A 507 30.16 -0.60 -29.03
N LEU A 508 31.18 0.21 -28.75
CA LEU A 508 32.28 -0.12 -27.85
C LEU A 508 32.47 1.02 -26.83
N SER A 509 32.44 0.70 -25.53
CA SER A 509 32.75 1.64 -24.46
C SER A 509 33.96 1.15 -23.67
N LEU A 510 34.98 2.00 -23.58
CA LEU A 510 36.28 1.73 -22.94
C LEU A 510 36.64 2.85 -21.95
N TYR A 511 35.65 3.56 -21.40
CA TYR A 511 35.89 4.70 -20.52
C TYR A 511 36.73 4.31 -19.30
N GLY A 512 37.59 5.20 -18.80
CA GLY A 512 38.26 5.00 -17.51
C GLY A 512 39.21 3.80 -17.43
N ASN A 513 39.95 3.50 -18.50
CA ASN A 513 40.96 2.45 -18.58
C ASN A 513 42.39 3.04 -18.64
N GLN A 514 43.40 2.22 -18.98
CA GLN A 514 44.80 2.61 -19.13
C GLN A 514 45.27 2.55 -20.61
N ILE A 515 44.36 2.73 -21.55
CA ILE A 515 44.62 2.56 -22.98
C ILE A 515 45.43 3.72 -23.53
N ARG A 516 46.48 3.40 -24.29
CA ARG A 516 47.36 4.39 -24.96
C ARG A 516 47.29 4.30 -26.48
N ASP A 517 47.13 3.10 -27.02
CA ASP A 517 47.08 2.79 -28.45
C ASP A 517 45.70 2.25 -28.81
N ILE A 518 45.08 2.84 -29.84
CA ILE A 518 43.76 2.42 -30.35
C ILE A 518 43.82 1.98 -31.80
N SER A 519 45.02 1.88 -32.40
CA SER A 519 45.21 1.41 -33.76
C SER A 519 44.54 0.06 -34.06
N PRO A 520 44.42 -0.91 -33.10
CA PRO A 520 43.68 -2.15 -33.37
C PRO A 520 42.19 -1.95 -33.67
N LEU A 521 41.60 -0.83 -33.24
CA LEU A 521 40.17 -0.53 -33.45
C LEU A 521 39.88 -0.02 -34.87
N LEU A 522 40.91 0.44 -35.59
CA LEU A 522 40.79 0.99 -36.96
C LEU A 522 40.26 -0.04 -37.96
N GLY A 523 40.47 -1.33 -37.70
CA GLY A 523 40.06 -2.43 -38.58
C GLY A 523 38.63 -2.92 -38.36
N LEU A 524 37.92 -2.45 -37.33
CA LEU A 524 36.58 -2.95 -37.00
C LEU A 524 35.55 -2.51 -38.07
N PRO A 525 34.89 -3.44 -38.79
CA PRO A 525 34.12 -3.08 -39.98
C PRO A 525 32.76 -2.45 -39.66
N ASN A 526 32.11 -2.87 -38.58
CA ASN A 526 30.71 -2.51 -38.26
C ASN A 526 30.58 -1.49 -37.12
N ILE A 527 31.69 -1.01 -36.58
CA ILE A 527 31.69 -0.11 -35.44
C ILE A 527 31.10 1.24 -35.84
N THR A 528 30.22 1.77 -34.99
CA THR A 528 29.57 3.08 -35.17
C THR A 528 29.85 4.04 -34.03
N GLU A 529 30.22 3.53 -32.86
CA GLU A 529 30.46 4.32 -31.66
C GLU A 529 31.57 3.73 -30.81
N VAL A 530 32.52 4.58 -30.41
CA VAL A 530 33.64 4.23 -29.52
C VAL A 530 33.77 5.29 -28.42
N GLY A 531 33.67 4.86 -27.17
CA GLY A 531 33.92 5.67 -25.98
C GLY A 531 35.31 5.41 -25.39
N LEU A 532 36.11 6.46 -25.21
CA LEU A 532 37.53 6.42 -24.79
C LEU A 532 37.87 7.45 -23.70
N THR A 533 36.90 8.22 -23.20
CA THR A 533 37.12 9.23 -22.16
C THR A 533 37.81 8.62 -20.93
N ASP A 534 38.63 9.42 -20.25
CA ASP A 534 39.42 9.02 -19.08
C ASP A 534 40.45 7.91 -19.36
N ASN A 535 41.04 7.91 -20.56
CA ASN A 535 42.21 7.08 -20.90
C ASN A 535 43.46 7.92 -21.14
N PRO A 536 44.66 7.41 -20.82
CA PRO A 536 45.94 8.06 -21.11
C PRO A 536 46.36 7.90 -22.59
N LEU A 537 45.49 8.31 -23.53
CA LEU A 537 45.69 8.15 -24.97
C LEU A 537 47.00 8.80 -25.44
N SER A 538 47.75 8.10 -26.28
CA SER A 538 48.98 8.61 -26.89
C SER A 538 48.71 9.77 -27.85
N GLU A 539 49.76 10.51 -28.23
CA GLU A 539 49.63 11.56 -29.23
C GLU A 539 49.20 11.02 -30.59
N GLU A 540 49.71 9.85 -30.97
CA GLU A 540 49.33 9.15 -32.20
C GLU A 540 47.86 8.78 -32.20
N ALA A 541 47.35 8.21 -31.08
CA ALA A 541 45.93 7.93 -30.93
C ALA A 541 45.07 9.21 -31.10
N ARG A 542 45.45 10.31 -30.45
CA ARG A 542 44.70 11.57 -30.47
C ARG A 542 44.73 12.29 -31.82
N GLN A 543 45.90 12.32 -32.47
CA GLN A 543 46.12 13.11 -33.68
C GLN A 543 45.91 12.34 -34.98
N THR A 544 45.99 11.00 -34.97
CA THR A 544 45.93 10.17 -36.17
C THR A 544 44.78 9.18 -36.12
N ASP A 545 44.72 8.32 -35.11
CA ASP A 545 43.76 7.21 -35.10
C ASP A 545 42.32 7.68 -34.89
N ILE A 546 42.09 8.61 -33.95
CA ILE A 546 40.74 9.15 -33.71
C ILE A 546 40.19 9.90 -34.92
N PRO A 547 40.95 10.83 -35.57
CA PRO A 547 40.52 11.40 -36.85
C PRO A 547 40.22 10.35 -37.92
N ALA A 548 41.01 9.27 -38.02
CA ALA A 548 40.76 8.19 -38.96
C ALA A 548 39.44 7.45 -38.68
N LEU A 549 39.12 7.17 -37.41
CA LEU A 549 37.82 6.62 -37.02
C LEU A 549 36.66 7.58 -37.39
N ARG A 550 36.80 8.87 -37.06
CA ARG A 550 35.78 9.88 -37.37
C ARG A 550 35.55 10.05 -38.87
N GLN A 551 36.60 9.96 -39.69
CA GLN A 551 36.49 10.02 -41.14
C GLN A 551 35.69 8.83 -41.71
N ARG A 552 35.69 7.69 -41.04
CA ARG A 552 34.83 6.53 -41.35
C ARG A 552 33.38 6.70 -40.89
N GLY A 553 33.02 7.85 -40.30
CA GLY A 553 31.68 8.14 -39.78
C GLY A 553 31.41 7.59 -38.37
N ILE A 554 32.45 7.17 -37.66
CA ILE A 554 32.33 6.60 -36.30
C ILE A 554 32.22 7.74 -35.28
N ARG A 555 31.24 7.66 -34.38
CA ARG A 555 31.13 8.57 -33.23
C ARG A 555 32.21 8.21 -32.21
N VAL A 556 33.13 9.13 -31.97
CA VAL A 556 34.20 8.95 -30.97
C VAL A 556 34.06 10.00 -29.86
N VAL A 557 33.89 9.51 -28.64
CA VAL A 557 33.86 10.29 -27.39
C VAL A 557 35.16 10.01 -26.63
N TYR A 558 36.02 11.00 -26.38
CA TYR A 558 37.34 10.77 -25.78
C TYR A 558 37.84 11.99 -24.99
#